data_AF-A0A922F2X2-F1
#
_entry.id   AF-A0A922F2X2-F1
#
_cell.length_a   1.000
_cell.length_b   1.000
_cell.length_c   1.000
_cell.angle_alpha   90.00
_cell.angle_beta   90.00
_cell.angle_gamma   90.00
#
_symmetry.space_group_name_H-M   'P 1'
#
loop_
_entity.id
_entity.type
_entity.pdbx_description
1 polymer ?
#
loop_
_entity_poly.entity_id
_entity_poly.type
_entity_poly.pdbx_seq_one_letter_code
_entity_poly.pdbx_strand_id
1 'polypeptide(L)'
;MRSSWFNKVSVILGPRPPLSWLLLCLVSLLAIIAVLGSSSSNAFDSVTATPDIYLNYRRLKEQAAVDYLELKSLSLGASRQRELGLCGKERENYVPCYNVSANLLAGLKDGEELDRHCEVQREQNRCLVRPPKEYKTPLRWPAGRDVIWSGNVKITKDQFLSSGSMTKRLMLLEENQIAFHSEDGLIFDGVKDYSRQIAEMIGLGSDSEFLQAGVHNVLDIGCGFGSFGAHLVSLKLMAVCIAAYEATGSQVQLALERGLPAIIGSFISRQLPYPSLSFDMVHCAQCGIVWDKKDGMLLIEVDRVLKPGGYFVLTSPSGKLQGSSVGIKKRNMLTPMEELTQKICWSLLAQQDETFIWQKTVDTDCYASRKQGAIPLCKEGHDIQSYYQPLVSCISGTSSKRWIPIQNRSAGSQLSSAELEVHGVLPEDFFEDLQIWRSALKNYWSLLTPLIFSDHPKRPGDEDPLPPFNMIRNVMDMNSHYGGLNAAFLEEKKSVWVMNVVPIRARNTLPLILDQGFAGVLHDW
;
A
#
# COMPACT_ATOMS: atom_id res chain seq x y z
N MET A 1 58.74 15.75 -64.33
CA MET A 1 59.10 17.18 -64.13
C MET A 1 57.87 18.06 -64.36
N ARG A 2 57.93 19.32 -63.92
CA ARG A 2 56.86 20.35 -63.89
C ARG A 2 55.94 20.45 -65.14
N SER A 3 54.64 20.64 -64.88
CA SER A 3 53.67 21.67 -65.38
C SER A 3 54.00 22.48 -66.66
N SER A 4 53.08 23.07 -67.44
CA SER A 4 51.60 23.20 -67.41
C SER A 4 51.17 23.87 -68.73
N TRP A 5 49.96 23.63 -69.27
CA TRP A 5 49.10 24.76 -69.66
C TRP A 5 47.62 24.38 -69.80
N PHE A 6 46.75 25.38 -69.61
CA PHE A 6 45.29 25.27 -69.63
C PHE A 6 44.73 25.28 -71.06
N ASN A 7 43.54 24.70 -71.24
CA ASN A 7 42.61 25.19 -72.26
C ASN A 7 41.15 25.14 -71.79
N LYS A 8 40.34 26.06 -72.34
CA LYS A 8 38.99 26.40 -71.87
C LYS A 8 37.92 25.41 -72.36
N VAL A 9 36.84 25.25 -71.58
CA VAL A 9 35.53 24.82 -72.08
C VAL A 9 34.47 25.81 -71.61
N SER A 10 33.60 26.23 -72.54
CA SER A 10 32.53 27.21 -72.33
C SER A 10 31.28 26.60 -71.71
N VAL A 11 30.73 27.24 -70.67
CA VAL A 11 29.45 26.84 -70.05
C VAL A 11 28.29 27.63 -70.67
N ILE A 12 27.29 26.90 -71.17
CA ILE A 12 26.00 27.45 -71.61
C ILE A 12 25.06 27.47 -70.40
N LEU A 13 24.53 28.65 -70.04
CA LEU A 13 23.51 28.75 -68.99
C LEU A 13 22.11 28.42 -69.56
N GLY A 14 21.49 27.37 -69.03
CA GLY A 14 20.05 27.14 -69.15
C GLY A 14 19.24 28.03 -68.18
N PRO A 15 17.92 28.20 -68.40
CA PRO A 15 17.09 29.07 -67.57
C PRO A 15 16.88 28.51 -66.16
N ARG A 16 16.79 29.42 -65.18
CA ARG A 16 16.56 29.10 -63.76
C ARG A 16 15.16 28.48 -63.57
N PRO A 17 14.99 27.43 -62.75
CA PRO A 17 13.66 26.90 -62.45
C PRO A 17 12.82 27.94 -61.70
N PRO A 18 11.50 28.01 -61.94
CA PRO A 18 10.62 28.98 -61.29
C PRO A 18 10.50 28.70 -59.79
N LEU A 19 10.35 29.76 -58.98
CA LEU A 19 10.30 29.71 -57.51
C LEU A 19 9.29 28.68 -56.96
N SER A 20 8.20 28.45 -57.71
CA SER A 20 7.17 27.44 -57.46
C SER A 20 7.72 26.02 -57.28
N TRP A 21 8.73 25.61 -58.05
CA TRP A 21 9.31 24.27 -57.95
C TRP A 21 10.12 24.08 -56.67
N LEU A 22 10.89 25.10 -56.27
CA LEU A 22 11.62 25.09 -55.00
C LEU A 22 10.65 25.08 -53.80
N LEU A 23 9.54 25.82 -53.88
CA LEU A 23 8.46 25.77 -52.89
C LEU A 23 7.80 24.40 -52.82
N LEU A 24 7.49 23.77 -53.95
CA LEU A 24 6.95 22.40 -54.00
C LEU A 24 7.90 21.38 -53.37
N CYS A 25 9.20 21.43 -53.69
CA CYS A 25 10.20 20.60 -53.03
C CYS A 25 10.26 20.83 -51.53
N LEU A 26 10.19 22.08 -51.06
CA LEU A 26 10.22 22.41 -49.64
C LEU A 26 8.96 21.93 -48.90
N VAL A 27 7.78 22.06 -49.51
CA VAL A 27 6.51 21.55 -48.97
C VAL A 27 6.49 20.03 -48.95
N SER A 28 6.97 19.34 -50.00
CA SER A 28 7.13 17.88 -49.97
C SER A 28 8.14 17.44 -48.91
N LEU A 29 9.24 18.16 -48.70
CA LEU A 29 10.20 17.84 -47.65
C LEU A 29 9.59 18.01 -46.25
N LEU A 30 8.84 19.09 -46.01
CA LEU A 30 8.11 19.31 -44.77
C LEU A 30 6.99 18.28 -44.55
N ALA A 31 6.29 17.86 -45.60
CA ALA A 31 5.30 16.78 -45.52
C ALA A 31 5.95 15.42 -45.19
N ILE A 32 7.13 15.12 -45.76
CA ILE A 32 7.91 13.92 -45.43
C ILE A 32 8.40 13.99 -43.97
N ILE A 33 8.88 15.16 -43.51
CA ILE A 33 9.27 15.36 -42.10
C ILE A 33 8.04 15.24 -41.17
N ALA A 34 6.86 15.71 -41.58
CA ALA A 34 5.64 15.53 -40.80
C ALA A 34 5.18 14.06 -40.77
N VAL A 35 5.26 13.32 -41.87
CA VAL A 35 4.89 11.89 -41.93
C VAL A 35 5.89 11.00 -41.20
N LEU A 36 7.19 11.27 -41.30
CA LEU A 36 8.23 10.53 -40.57
C LEU A 36 8.35 10.96 -39.10
N GLY A 37 8.11 12.24 -38.79
CA GLY A 37 8.12 12.80 -37.44
C GLY A 37 6.81 12.58 -36.67
N SER A 38 5.70 12.31 -37.35
CA SER A 38 4.45 11.85 -36.70
C SER A 38 4.46 10.36 -36.36
N SER A 39 5.55 9.65 -36.65
CA SER A 39 5.88 8.37 -36.00
C SER A 39 6.51 8.60 -34.62
N SER A 40 5.93 9.50 -33.82
CA SER A 40 6.02 9.40 -32.37
C SER A 40 5.22 8.16 -31.97
N SER A 41 5.88 7.00 -31.99
CA SER A 41 5.36 5.80 -31.37
C SER A 41 4.99 6.14 -29.92
N ASN A 42 3.73 5.94 -29.54
CA ASN A 42 3.28 5.99 -28.14
C ASN A 42 3.79 4.76 -27.35
N ALA A 43 5.04 4.35 -27.61
CA ALA A 43 5.88 3.67 -26.64
C ALA A 43 6.27 4.73 -25.61
N PHE A 44 5.35 4.98 -24.68
CA PHE A 44 5.76 5.50 -23.38
C PHE A 44 6.53 4.37 -22.70
N ASP A 45 7.84 4.33 -22.94
CA ASP A 45 8.75 3.54 -22.13
C ASP A 45 8.46 3.92 -20.68
N SER A 46 8.06 2.93 -19.89
CA SER A 46 8.08 3.06 -18.44
C SER A 46 9.50 3.47 -18.07
N VAL A 47 9.66 4.64 -17.46
CA VAL A 47 10.94 5.01 -16.86
C VAL A 47 11.16 4.09 -15.66
N THR A 48 11.68 2.89 -15.93
CA THR A 48 12.48 2.12 -14.99
C THR A 48 13.66 3.01 -14.65
N ALA A 49 13.48 3.78 -13.57
CA ALA A 49 14.54 4.60 -13.02
C ALA A 49 15.63 3.66 -12.53
N THR A 50 16.62 3.40 -13.39
CA THR A 50 17.77 2.57 -13.05
C THR A 50 18.47 3.24 -11.87
N PRO A 51 18.51 2.63 -10.68
CA PRO A 51 19.10 3.24 -9.51
C PRO A 51 20.59 3.49 -9.77
N ASP A 52 21.06 4.70 -9.48
CA ASP A 52 22.47 5.06 -9.63
C ASP A 52 23.34 4.23 -8.67
N ILE A 53 24.13 3.30 -9.21
CA ILE A 53 25.04 2.47 -8.43
C ILE A 53 26.37 3.22 -8.25
N TYR A 54 26.53 3.86 -7.09
CA TYR A 54 27.70 4.69 -6.81
C TYR A 54 28.89 3.87 -6.30
N LEU A 55 29.80 3.49 -7.19
CA LEU A 55 30.99 2.69 -6.85
C LEU A 55 32.08 3.45 -6.06
N ASN A 56 31.97 4.76 -5.84
CA ASN A 56 33.04 5.53 -5.20
C ASN A 56 32.52 6.76 -4.42
N TYR A 57 32.64 6.70 -3.09
CA TYR A 57 32.20 7.73 -2.13
C TYR A 57 32.74 9.14 -2.43
N ARG A 58 33.95 9.23 -3.01
CA ARG A 58 34.56 10.53 -3.34
C ARG A 58 33.78 11.27 -4.42
N ARG A 59 33.38 10.58 -5.50
CA ARG A 59 32.58 11.17 -6.58
C ARG A 59 31.19 11.57 -6.10
N LEU A 60 30.57 10.77 -5.23
CA LEU A 60 29.31 11.11 -4.56
C LEU A 60 29.42 12.42 -3.78
N LYS A 61 30.48 12.58 -2.97
CA LYS A 61 30.69 13.79 -2.18
C LYS A 61 31.00 15.01 -3.06
N GLU A 62 31.73 14.82 -4.15
CA GLU A 62 32.02 15.87 -5.14
C GLU A 62 30.74 16.27 -5.89
N GLN A 63 29.92 15.30 -6.33
CA GLN A 63 28.62 15.54 -7.00
C GLN A 63 27.63 16.23 -6.06
N ALA A 64 27.40 15.70 -4.84
CA ALA A 64 26.48 16.32 -3.88
C ALA A 64 26.91 17.74 -3.47
N ALA A 65 28.21 18.05 -3.51
CA ALA A 65 28.70 19.42 -3.31
C ALA A 65 28.40 20.32 -4.52
N VAL A 66 28.50 19.80 -5.76
CA VAL A 66 28.08 20.50 -6.98
C VAL A 66 26.56 20.72 -6.98
N ASP A 67 25.76 19.69 -6.74
CA ASP A 67 24.29 19.77 -6.66
C ASP A 67 23.85 20.75 -5.58
N TYR A 68 24.49 20.75 -4.41
CA TYR A 68 24.22 21.72 -3.36
C TYR A 68 24.58 23.16 -3.77
N LEU A 69 25.68 23.36 -4.51
CA LEU A 69 26.05 24.66 -5.07
C LEU A 69 25.08 25.10 -6.18
N GLU A 70 24.54 24.18 -6.97
CA GLU A 70 23.53 24.43 -7.99
C GLU A 70 22.17 24.78 -7.35
N LEU A 71 21.70 24.02 -6.36
CA LEU A 71 20.53 24.36 -5.55
C LEU A 71 20.67 25.72 -4.86
N LYS A 72 21.88 26.06 -4.40
CA LYS A 72 22.19 27.37 -3.82
C LYS A 72 22.25 28.48 -4.87
N SER A 73 22.68 28.20 -6.11
CA SER A 73 22.64 29.18 -7.20
C SER A 73 21.20 29.44 -7.66
N LEU A 74 20.36 28.40 -7.71
CA LEU A 74 18.92 28.48 -7.96
C LEU A 74 18.18 29.28 -6.88
N SER A 75 18.55 29.15 -5.60
CA SER A 75 17.94 29.97 -4.52
C SER A 75 18.41 31.43 -4.53
N LEU A 76 19.54 31.74 -5.17
CA LEU A 76 20.11 33.08 -5.27
C LEU A 76 19.78 33.81 -6.60
N GLY A 77 19.17 33.14 -7.59
CA GLY A 77 19.11 33.63 -8.97
C GLY A 77 17.77 33.50 -9.72
N ALA A 78 17.26 34.63 -10.22
CA ALA A 78 16.31 34.80 -11.33
C ALA A 78 14.89 34.20 -11.25
N SER A 79 14.55 33.32 -10.30
CA SER A 79 13.16 33.15 -9.88
C SER A 79 13.05 33.09 -8.37
N ARG A 80 12.34 34.06 -7.77
CA ARG A 80 11.76 33.84 -6.45
C ARG A 80 10.63 32.84 -6.62
N GLN A 81 10.95 31.55 -6.66
CA GLN A 81 9.99 30.56 -6.18
C GLN A 81 9.54 31.08 -4.82
N ARG A 82 8.23 31.34 -4.66
CA ARG A 82 7.70 31.82 -3.39
C ARG A 82 8.06 30.79 -2.34
N GLU A 83 8.96 31.13 -1.42
CA GLU A 83 9.22 30.30 -0.25
C GLU A 83 7.86 29.98 0.38
N LEU A 84 7.56 28.68 0.46
CA LEU A 84 6.26 28.23 0.90
C LEU A 84 6.12 28.61 2.37
N GLY A 85 5.23 29.56 2.64
CA GLY A 85 4.91 29.99 4.00
C GLY A 85 4.51 28.79 4.86
N LEU A 86 4.76 28.87 6.15
CA LEU A 86 4.40 27.79 7.07
C LEU A 86 2.88 27.79 7.28
N CYS A 87 2.26 26.62 7.21
CA CYS A 87 0.83 26.48 7.45
C CYS A 87 0.45 26.88 8.89
N GLY A 88 -0.82 27.26 9.09
CA GLY A 88 -1.38 27.40 10.43
C GLY A 88 -1.52 26.05 11.14
N LYS A 89 -1.74 26.10 12.46
CA LYS A 89 -1.82 24.90 13.32
C LYS A 89 -2.97 23.97 12.94
N GLU A 90 -4.04 24.53 12.36
CA GLU A 90 -5.19 23.78 11.86
C GLU A 90 -4.83 22.73 10.79
N ARG A 91 -3.66 22.86 10.13
CA ARG A 91 -3.18 21.91 9.13
C ARG A 91 -2.22 20.84 9.66
N GLU A 92 -1.95 20.79 10.96
CA GLU A 92 -1.05 19.80 11.57
C GLU A 92 -1.47 18.35 11.28
N ASN A 93 -2.78 18.10 11.15
CA ASN A 93 -3.35 16.80 10.80
C ASN A 93 -3.87 16.73 9.34
N TYR A 94 -3.49 17.67 8.47
CA TYR A 94 -4.04 17.75 7.12
C TYR A 94 -3.57 16.57 6.25
N VAL A 95 -4.53 15.84 5.68
CA VAL A 95 -4.28 14.78 4.69
C VAL A 95 -4.97 15.18 3.37
N PRO A 96 -4.26 15.17 2.23
CA PRO A 96 -4.86 15.45 0.92
C PRO A 96 -6.08 14.58 0.65
N CYS A 97 -7.12 15.17 0.04
CA CYS A 97 -8.40 14.53 -0.27
C CYS A 97 -9.24 13.98 0.91
N TYR A 98 -8.79 14.10 2.18
CA TYR A 98 -9.58 13.75 3.36
C TYR A 98 -9.92 15.01 4.16
N ASN A 99 -11.16 15.49 4.03
CA ASN A 99 -11.65 16.66 4.77
C ASN A 99 -13.12 16.47 5.14
N VAL A 100 -13.35 15.81 6.28
CA VAL A 100 -14.68 15.47 6.80
C VAL A 100 -15.61 16.70 6.87
N SER A 101 -15.11 17.84 7.34
CA SER A 101 -15.92 19.07 7.44
C SER A 101 -16.34 19.61 6.06
N ALA A 102 -15.45 19.57 5.06
CA ALA A 102 -15.79 19.99 3.71
C ALA A 102 -16.71 18.98 3.01
N ASN A 103 -16.52 17.68 3.26
CA ASN A 103 -17.35 16.61 2.74
C ASN A 103 -18.80 16.70 3.26
N LEU A 104 -18.98 16.92 4.57
CA LEU A 104 -20.29 17.17 5.19
C LEU A 104 -20.97 18.42 4.60
N LEU A 105 -20.22 19.50 4.33
CA LEU A 105 -20.73 20.71 3.68
C LEU A 105 -21.09 20.49 2.20
N ALA A 106 -20.43 19.55 1.52
CA ALA A 106 -20.79 19.10 0.18
C ALA A 106 -22.03 18.18 0.15
N GLY A 107 -22.56 17.80 1.32
CA GLY A 107 -23.77 17.00 1.46
C GLY A 107 -23.53 15.49 1.62
N LEU A 108 -22.27 15.04 1.70
CA LEU A 108 -21.90 13.66 1.98
C LEU A 108 -22.26 13.29 3.43
N LYS A 109 -22.80 12.10 3.65
CA LYS A 109 -23.40 11.64 4.91
C LYS A 109 -23.26 10.12 5.08
N ASP A 110 -23.71 9.61 6.22
CA ASP A 110 -23.79 8.17 6.53
C ASP A 110 -22.44 7.43 6.39
N GLY A 111 -21.33 8.14 6.61
CA GLY A 111 -19.95 7.65 6.54
C GLY A 111 -19.24 8.03 5.24
N GLU A 112 -19.94 8.52 4.22
CA GLU A 112 -19.32 8.98 2.96
C GLU A 112 -18.41 10.20 3.19
N GLU A 113 -18.64 10.97 4.26
CA GLU A 113 -17.76 12.05 4.67
C GLU A 113 -16.33 11.60 5.06
N LEU A 114 -16.13 10.30 5.32
CA LEU A 114 -14.84 9.68 5.67
C LEU A 114 -14.08 9.12 4.45
N ASP A 115 -14.74 9.02 3.28
CA ASP A 115 -14.13 8.54 2.04
C ASP A 115 -13.17 9.59 1.43
N ARG A 116 -12.32 9.16 0.49
CA ARG A 116 -11.42 10.05 -0.25
C ARG A 116 -12.23 10.91 -1.24
N HIS A 117 -12.18 12.23 -1.08
CA HIS A 117 -12.83 13.20 -1.95
C HIS A 117 -11.85 14.33 -2.32
N CYS A 118 -11.20 14.19 -3.47
CA CYS A 118 -10.26 15.20 -3.99
C CYS A 118 -11.00 16.38 -4.63
N GLU A 119 -12.12 16.10 -5.28
CA GLU A 119 -12.99 17.05 -6.00
C GLU A 119 -13.61 18.14 -5.10
N VAL A 120 -13.72 17.87 -3.79
CA VAL A 120 -14.22 18.84 -2.79
C VAL A 120 -13.13 19.83 -2.37
N GLN A 121 -11.85 19.50 -2.59
CA GLN A 121 -10.72 20.36 -2.22
C GLN A 121 -10.39 21.36 -3.34
N ARG A 122 -10.86 22.61 -3.17
CA ARG A 122 -10.46 23.74 -4.03
C ARG A 122 -8.97 24.01 -3.93
N GLU A 123 -8.39 24.63 -4.96
CA GLU A 123 -6.99 25.08 -4.96
C GLU A 123 -6.67 25.92 -3.70
N GLN A 124 -5.84 25.36 -2.81
CA GLN A 124 -5.37 26.07 -1.63
C GLN A 124 -3.96 26.60 -1.85
N ASN A 125 -3.66 27.75 -1.25
CA ASN A 125 -2.30 28.26 -1.17
C ASN A 125 -1.38 27.16 -0.59
N ARG A 126 -0.34 26.80 -1.35
CA ARG A 126 0.67 25.84 -0.93
C ARG A 126 1.41 26.42 0.28
N CYS A 127 1.56 25.62 1.33
CA CYS A 127 2.25 25.97 2.57
C CYS A 127 2.95 24.73 3.13
N LEU A 128 3.99 24.92 3.94
CA LEU A 128 4.70 23.82 4.62
C LEU A 128 4.01 23.51 5.95
N VAL A 129 3.50 22.28 6.10
CA VAL A 129 2.98 21.77 7.37
C VAL A 129 4.16 21.58 8.33
N ARG A 130 4.01 22.05 9.57
CA ARG A 130 5.04 21.87 10.61
C ARG A 130 4.89 20.50 11.28
N PRO A 131 5.99 19.81 11.65
CA PRO A 131 5.89 18.67 12.54
C PRO A 131 5.30 19.09 13.89
N PRO A 132 4.56 18.20 14.59
CA PRO A 132 4.06 18.47 15.93
C PRO A 132 5.20 18.80 16.89
N LYS A 133 4.96 19.74 17.81
CA LYS A 133 5.98 20.21 18.77
C LYS A 133 6.55 19.12 19.67
N GLU A 134 5.75 18.11 19.96
CA GLU A 134 6.06 17.02 20.88
C GLU A 134 6.43 15.73 20.15
N TYR A 135 6.53 15.78 18.82
CA TYR A 135 6.91 14.63 18.00
C TYR A 135 8.36 14.22 18.28
N LYS A 136 8.56 12.92 18.45
CA LYS A 136 9.85 12.27 18.71
C LYS A 136 10.09 11.19 17.66
N THR A 137 11.35 10.89 17.36
CA THR A 137 11.69 9.72 16.53
C THR A 137 11.13 8.44 17.18
N PRO A 138 10.40 7.58 16.43
CA PRO A 138 9.87 6.32 16.95
C PRO A 138 10.96 5.43 17.59
N LEU A 139 10.55 4.58 18.54
CA LEU A 139 11.46 3.62 19.17
C LEU A 139 11.93 2.57 18.15
N ARG A 140 13.18 2.11 18.29
CA ARG A 140 13.78 1.11 17.39
C ARG A 140 12.97 -0.18 17.38
N TRP A 141 12.90 -0.84 16.23
CA TRP A 141 12.24 -2.15 16.13
C TRP A 141 13.10 -3.24 16.83
N PRO A 142 12.52 -4.15 17.64
CA PRO A 142 11.09 -4.38 17.83
C PRO A 142 10.43 -3.56 18.95
N ALA A 143 11.15 -2.80 19.78
CA ALA A 143 10.55 -2.08 20.91
C ALA A 143 9.41 -1.11 20.50
N GLY A 144 9.55 -0.45 19.35
CA GLY A 144 8.50 0.40 18.76
C GLY A 144 7.16 -0.33 18.52
N ARG A 145 7.19 -1.66 18.31
CA ARG A 145 5.97 -2.49 18.16
C ARG A 145 5.10 -2.43 19.42
N ASP A 146 5.72 -2.34 20.59
CA ASP A 146 5.05 -2.59 21.88
C ASP A 146 4.93 -1.32 22.73
N VAL A 147 5.74 -0.29 22.44
CA VAL A 147 5.75 1.01 23.10
C VAL A 147 5.95 2.13 22.08
N ILE A 148 5.14 3.20 22.15
CA ILE A 148 5.32 4.43 21.38
C ILE A 148 5.38 5.67 22.28
N TRP A 149 5.78 6.80 21.70
CA TRP A 149 5.71 8.11 22.36
C TRP A 149 4.27 8.65 22.34
N SER A 150 3.79 9.13 23.50
CA SER A 150 2.49 9.80 23.60
C SER A 150 2.38 11.02 22.68
N GLY A 151 3.44 11.83 22.61
CA GLY A 151 3.51 13.06 21.79
C GLY A 151 3.41 12.85 20.27
N ASN A 152 3.54 11.60 19.78
CA ASN A 152 3.39 11.29 18.36
C ASN A 152 1.93 11.01 17.97
N VAL A 153 1.03 10.79 18.94
CA VAL A 153 -0.36 10.38 18.69
C VAL A 153 -1.35 11.22 19.50
N LYS A 154 -2.37 11.76 18.84
CA LYS A 154 -3.39 12.60 19.49
C LYS A 154 -4.51 11.75 20.12
N ILE A 155 -4.18 10.88 21.07
CA ILE A 155 -5.15 10.05 21.81
C ILE A 155 -5.92 10.94 22.82
N THR A 156 -7.24 10.82 22.85
CA THR A 156 -8.07 11.54 23.84
C THR A 156 -8.12 10.80 25.19
N LYS A 157 -8.44 11.52 26.27
CA LYS A 157 -8.64 10.89 27.59
C LYS A 157 -9.70 9.79 27.55
N ASP A 158 -10.79 10.01 26.80
CA ASP A 158 -11.87 9.04 26.68
C ASP A 158 -11.44 7.80 25.89
N GLN A 159 -10.64 7.95 24.83
CA GLN A 159 -10.04 6.82 24.09
C GLN A 159 -9.12 5.99 25.00
N PHE A 160 -8.31 6.65 25.84
CA PHE A 160 -7.44 5.99 26.82
C PHE A 160 -8.24 5.28 27.93
N LEU A 161 -9.28 5.92 28.47
CA LEU A 161 -10.13 5.33 29.53
C LEU A 161 -11.05 4.22 29.00
N SER A 162 -11.43 4.26 27.71
CA SER A 162 -12.26 3.24 27.05
C SER A 162 -11.46 2.01 26.57
N SER A 163 -10.19 1.90 26.97
CA SER A 163 -9.21 0.86 26.60
C SER A 163 -9.56 -0.57 27.09
N GLY A 164 -10.68 -0.77 27.79
CA GLY A 164 -11.07 -2.01 28.48
C GLY A 164 -11.43 -3.24 27.63
N SER A 165 -10.91 -3.40 26.40
CA SER A 165 -11.09 -4.59 25.55
C SER A 165 -9.73 -5.26 25.26
N MET A 166 -9.73 -6.57 24.99
CA MET A 166 -8.50 -7.37 24.84
C MET A 166 -7.57 -6.84 23.73
N THR A 167 -8.12 -6.40 22.60
CA THR A 167 -7.38 -5.79 21.47
C THR A 167 -7.12 -4.29 21.66
N LYS A 168 -7.64 -3.69 22.73
CA LYS A 168 -7.61 -2.23 22.98
C LYS A 168 -6.87 -1.85 24.26
N ARG A 169 -6.08 -2.73 24.89
CA ARG A 169 -5.34 -2.37 26.11
C ARG A 169 -4.20 -1.36 25.81
N LEU A 170 -4.18 -0.26 26.57
CA LEU A 170 -3.16 0.77 26.61
C LEU A 170 -2.72 0.95 28.06
N MET A 171 -1.43 1.15 28.28
CA MET A 171 -0.87 1.54 29.57
C MET A 171 0.06 2.73 29.37
N LEU A 172 -0.05 3.74 30.24
CA LEU A 172 0.83 4.90 30.23
C LEU A 172 2.06 4.56 31.07
N LEU A 173 3.21 4.41 30.41
CA LEU A 173 4.51 4.26 31.06
C LEU A 173 5.08 5.64 31.44
N GLU A 174 6.22 5.66 32.14
CA GLU A 174 6.84 6.85 32.73
C GLU A 174 6.77 8.12 31.85
N GLU A 175 6.01 9.09 32.36
CA GLU A 175 5.70 10.46 31.89
C GLU A 175 5.30 10.71 30.42
N ASN A 176 5.70 9.93 29.43
CA ASN A 176 5.47 10.22 27.99
C ASN A 176 5.47 9.00 27.05
N GLN A 177 5.21 7.79 27.53
CA GLN A 177 5.16 6.57 26.71
C GLN A 177 3.84 5.82 26.85
N ILE A 178 3.44 5.13 25.78
CA ILE A 178 2.22 4.32 25.71
C ILE A 178 2.62 2.91 25.32
N ALA A 179 2.39 1.95 26.22
CA ALA A 179 2.56 0.53 26.00
C ALA A 179 1.25 -0.15 25.59
N PHE A 180 1.35 -1.20 24.78
CA PHE A 180 0.22 -1.98 24.26
C PHE A 180 0.10 -3.39 24.88
N HIS A 181 0.96 -3.71 25.85
CA HIS A 181 1.01 -4.98 26.59
C HIS A 181 1.09 -4.72 28.11
N SER A 182 0.83 -5.75 28.92
CA SER A 182 0.93 -5.71 30.39
C SER A 182 2.30 -6.25 30.82
N GLU A 183 3.08 -5.51 31.61
CA GLU A 183 4.46 -5.92 31.96
C GLU A 183 4.54 -7.22 32.78
N ASP A 184 3.50 -7.56 33.55
CA ASP A 184 3.58 -8.60 34.59
C ASP A 184 3.84 -10.03 34.08
N GLY A 185 3.63 -10.32 32.78
CA GLY A 185 3.80 -11.66 32.19
C GLY A 185 2.87 -12.77 32.71
N LEU A 186 2.16 -12.50 33.81
CA LEU A 186 1.24 -13.39 34.53
C LEU A 186 -0.22 -13.26 34.05
N ILE A 187 -0.49 -12.31 33.17
CA ILE A 187 -1.81 -12.08 32.57
C ILE A 187 -1.75 -12.55 31.12
N PHE A 188 -2.66 -13.45 30.76
CA PHE A 188 -2.87 -13.93 29.41
C PHE A 188 -2.90 -12.78 28.38
N ASP A 189 -2.04 -12.86 27.36
CA ASP A 189 -2.06 -11.91 26.24
C ASP A 189 -3.30 -12.19 25.39
N GLY A 190 -4.33 -11.37 25.60
CA GLY A 190 -5.61 -11.51 24.93
C GLY A 190 -5.55 -11.43 23.41
N VAL A 191 -4.51 -10.82 22.83
CA VAL A 191 -4.34 -10.77 21.37
C VAL A 191 -3.77 -12.09 20.85
N LYS A 192 -2.82 -12.68 21.58
CA LYS A 192 -2.31 -14.02 21.27
C LYS A 192 -3.37 -15.09 21.46
N ASP A 193 -4.17 -15.00 22.52
CA ASP A 193 -5.29 -15.93 22.75
C ASP A 193 -6.37 -15.80 21.67
N TYR A 194 -6.68 -14.58 21.24
CA TYR A 194 -7.60 -14.33 20.12
C TYR A 194 -7.05 -14.84 18.78
N SER A 195 -5.75 -14.62 18.51
CA SER A 195 -5.05 -15.16 17.33
C SER A 195 -5.09 -16.69 17.29
N ARG A 196 -4.82 -17.33 18.43
CA ARG A 196 -4.96 -18.78 18.59
C ARG A 196 -6.41 -19.26 18.43
N GLN A 197 -7.38 -18.54 18.98
CA GLN A 197 -8.81 -18.85 18.77
C GLN A 197 -9.16 -18.84 17.27
N ILE A 198 -8.71 -17.84 16.50
CA ILE A 198 -8.91 -17.80 15.05
C ILE A 198 -8.27 -19.04 14.39
N ALA A 199 -7.04 -19.40 14.78
CA ALA A 199 -6.33 -20.56 14.25
C ALA A 199 -7.07 -21.89 14.52
N GLU A 200 -7.50 -22.11 15.77
CA GLU A 200 -8.31 -23.27 16.18
C GLU A 200 -9.64 -23.32 15.42
N MET A 201 -10.31 -22.17 15.24
CA MET A 201 -11.55 -22.04 14.47
C MET A 201 -11.40 -22.36 12.97
N ILE A 202 -10.21 -22.21 12.38
CA ILE A 202 -9.92 -22.63 11.00
C ILE A 202 -9.30 -24.04 10.90
N GLY A 203 -9.21 -24.76 12.03
CA GLY A 203 -8.74 -26.15 12.09
C GLY A 203 -7.24 -26.35 12.27
N LEU A 204 -6.50 -25.32 12.70
CA LEU A 204 -5.07 -25.41 13.03
C LEU A 204 -4.85 -25.74 14.52
N GLY A 205 -3.66 -26.26 14.85
CA GLY A 205 -3.26 -26.51 16.23
C GLY A 205 -2.67 -25.28 16.94
N SER A 206 -2.26 -24.26 16.20
CA SER A 206 -1.63 -23.03 16.72
C SER A 206 -1.65 -21.90 15.70
N ASP A 207 -1.62 -20.64 16.14
CA ASP A 207 -1.53 -19.48 15.26
C ASP A 207 -0.20 -19.37 14.49
N SER A 208 0.86 -20.01 15.00
CA SER A 208 2.10 -20.26 14.26
C SER A 208 1.92 -21.03 12.95
N GLU A 209 0.77 -21.67 12.73
CA GLU A 209 0.48 -22.51 11.57
C GLU A 209 -0.32 -21.78 10.47
N PHE A 210 -0.63 -20.48 10.61
CA PHE A 210 -1.38 -19.70 9.60
C PHE A 210 -0.79 -19.80 8.18
N LEU A 211 0.54 -19.81 8.05
CA LEU A 211 1.22 -20.03 6.77
C LEU A 211 0.89 -21.40 6.13
N GLN A 212 0.65 -22.44 6.94
CA GLN A 212 0.28 -23.78 6.48
C GLN A 212 -1.17 -23.82 5.95
N ALA A 213 -2.05 -22.95 6.46
CA ALA A 213 -3.38 -22.71 5.91
C ALA A 213 -3.38 -21.84 4.63
N GLY A 214 -2.21 -21.38 4.17
CA GLY A 214 -2.06 -20.49 3.02
C GLY A 214 -2.19 -19.00 3.34
N VAL A 215 -2.38 -18.62 4.61
CA VAL A 215 -2.52 -17.21 5.02
C VAL A 215 -1.14 -16.57 5.12
N HIS A 216 -0.84 -15.63 4.22
CA HIS A 216 0.40 -14.84 4.20
C HIS A 216 0.11 -13.35 4.41
N ASN A 217 -0.91 -12.84 3.71
CA ASN A 217 -1.32 -11.44 3.70
C ASN A 217 -2.69 -11.26 4.36
N VAL A 218 -2.77 -10.36 5.34
CA VAL A 218 -3.99 -10.06 6.10
C VAL A 218 -4.34 -8.58 5.96
N LEU A 219 -5.58 -8.27 5.57
CA LEU A 219 -6.13 -6.92 5.63
C LEU A 219 -6.87 -6.74 6.97
N ASP A 220 -6.37 -5.86 7.83
CA ASP A 220 -6.98 -5.54 9.13
C ASP A 220 -7.82 -4.25 8.99
N ILE A 221 -9.15 -4.41 8.95
CA ILE A 221 -10.12 -3.31 8.79
C ILE A 221 -10.53 -2.81 10.17
N GLY A 222 -10.22 -1.54 10.48
CA GLY A 222 -10.52 -0.95 11.78
C GLY A 222 -9.61 -1.51 12.89
N CYS A 223 -8.31 -1.47 12.61
CA CYS A 223 -7.18 -2.07 13.35
C CYS A 223 -7.08 -1.67 14.84
N GLY A 224 -7.84 -0.66 15.29
CA GLY A 224 -7.81 -0.14 16.66
C GLY A 224 -6.43 0.40 17.00
N PHE A 225 -5.75 -0.22 17.97
CA PHE A 225 -4.39 0.16 18.34
C PHE A 225 -3.30 -0.60 17.55
N GLY A 226 -3.67 -1.45 16.59
CA GLY A 226 -2.74 -2.22 15.76
C GLY A 226 -2.17 -3.47 16.45
N SER A 227 -2.67 -3.87 17.63
CA SER A 227 -2.09 -4.98 18.40
C SER A 227 -2.24 -6.33 17.71
N PHE A 228 -3.35 -6.59 17.00
CA PHE A 228 -3.51 -7.81 16.21
C PHE A 228 -2.49 -7.87 15.06
N GLY A 229 -2.41 -6.82 14.24
CA GLY A 229 -1.37 -6.71 13.20
C GLY A 229 0.06 -6.82 13.75
N ALA A 230 0.37 -6.24 14.92
CA ALA A 230 1.65 -6.39 15.59
C ALA A 230 1.99 -7.85 15.96
N HIS A 231 1.00 -8.60 16.44
CA HIS A 231 1.13 -10.02 16.74
C HIS A 231 1.33 -10.85 15.47
N LEU A 232 0.52 -10.64 14.43
CA LEU A 232 0.66 -11.32 13.14
C LEU A 232 2.03 -11.07 12.48
N VAL A 233 2.54 -9.84 12.54
CA VAL A 233 3.90 -9.51 12.05
C VAL A 233 4.98 -10.25 12.84
N SER A 234 4.76 -10.56 14.13
CA SER A 234 5.68 -11.41 14.91
C SER A 234 5.69 -12.87 14.46
N LEU A 235 4.57 -13.34 13.90
CA LEU A 235 4.42 -14.65 13.24
C LEU A 235 4.94 -14.65 11.78
N LYS A 236 5.54 -13.55 11.31
CA LYS A 236 6.02 -13.31 9.94
C LYS A 236 4.93 -13.21 8.88
N LEU A 237 3.70 -12.87 9.28
CA LEU A 237 2.60 -12.56 8.37
C LEU A 237 2.62 -11.07 8.01
N MET A 238 2.15 -10.73 6.81
CA MET A 238 2.03 -9.36 6.35
C MET A 238 0.63 -8.81 6.66
N ALA A 239 0.47 -8.23 7.83
CA ALA A 239 -0.75 -7.53 8.22
C ALA A 239 -0.69 -6.07 7.75
N VAL A 240 -1.66 -5.66 6.92
CA VAL A 240 -1.83 -4.27 6.46
C VAL A 240 -3.07 -3.68 7.13
N CYS A 241 -2.86 -2.65 7.93
CA CYS A 241 -3.94 -1.91 8.58
C CYS A 241 -4.63 -0.96 7.60
N ILE A 242 -5.96 -0.97 7.56
CA ILE A 242 -6.77 0.04 6.88
C ILE A 242 -7.87 0.58 7.80
N ALA A 243 -7.95 1.90 7.91
CA ALA A 243 -8.98 2.58 8.69
C ALA A 243 -9.31 3.95 8.10
N ALA A 244 -10.51 4.44 8.43
CA ALA A 244 -10.98 5.76 8.04
C ALA A 244 -10.08 6.88 8.58
N TYR A 245 -10.14 8.05 7.96
CA TYR A 245 -9.43 9.22 8.46
C TYR A 245 -10.05 9.72 9.78
N GLU A 246 -9.24 9.79 10.83
CA GLU A 246 -9.61 10.31 12.14
C GLU A 246 -8.59 11.39 12.56
N ALA A 247 -9.04 12.62 12.81
CA ALA A 247 -8.14 13.73 13.17
C ALA A 247 -7.53 13.57 14.59
N THR A 248 -8.09 12.71 15.44
CA THR A 248 -7.63 12.42 16.81
C THR A 248 -7.66 10.93 17.06
N GLY A 249 -6.55 10.36 17.50
CA GLY A 249 -6.43 8.93 17.80
C GLY A 249 -6.44 8.04 16.56
N SER A 250 -6.00 8.54 15.40
CA SER A 250 -5.98 7.76 14.15
C SER A 250 -5.32 6.40 14.31
N GLN A 251 -6.11 5.36 14.05
CA GLN A 251 -5.67 3.96 14.06
C GLN A 251 -4.50 3.73 13.08
N VAL A 252 -4.50 4.46 11.94
CA VAL A 252 -3.41 4.45 10.96
C VAL A 252 -2.14 5.07 11.53
N GLN A 253 -2.22 6.26 12.15
CA GLN A 253 -1.04 6.86 12.79
C GLN A 253 -0.46 5.93 13.86
N LEU A 254 -1.33 5.35 14.70
CA LEU A 254 -0.93 4.40 15.75
C LEU A 254 -0.18 3.19 15.18
N ALA A 255 -0.68 2.59 14.11
CA ALA A 255 0.00 1.48 13.44
C ALA A 255 1.36 1.90 12.82
N LEU A 256 1.44 3.08 12.18
CA LEU A 256 2.69 3.59 11.61
C LEU A 256 3.76 3.89 12.66
N GLU A 257 3.37 4.51 13.79
CA GLU A 257 4.24 4.76 14.95
C GLU A 257 4.74 3.46 15.60
N ARG A 258 3.91 2.41 15.57
CA ARG A 258 4.29 1.05 15.99
C ARG A 258 5.17 0.31 14.98
N GLY A 259 5.50 0.92 13.84
CA GLY A 259 6.33 0.32 12.80
C GLY A 259 5.62 -0.78 11.98
N LEU A 260 4.31 -0.65 11.81
CA LEU A 260 3.44 -1.57 11.06
C LEU A 260 2.96 -0.93 9.74
N PRO A 261 2.67 -1.73 8.68
CA PRO A 261 2.05 -1.22 7.46
C PRO A 261 0.62 -0.73 7.71
N ALA A 262 0.32 0.52 7.34
CA ALA A 262 -1.01 1.08 7.47
C ALA A 262 -1.35 2.14 6.42
N ILE A 263 -2.62 2.21 6.02
CA ILE A 263 -3.15 3.09 4.97
C ILE A 263 -4.46 3.73 5.44
N ILE A 264 -4.65 5.01 5.12
CA ILE A 264 -5.94 5.69 5.29
C ILE A 264 -6.87 5.24 4.18
N GLY A 265 -8.00 4.65 4.55
CA GLY A 265 -8.99 4.13 3.61
C GLY A 265 -10.34 3.91 4.26
N SER A 266 -11.38 4.43 3.62
CA SER A 266 -12.78 4.17 3.91
C SER A 266 -13.42 3.72 2.60
N PHE A 267 -14.44 2.85 2.71
CA PHE A 267 -15.06 2.17 1.57
C PHE A 267 -16.60 2.23 1.64
N ILE A 268 -17.16 3.38 2.05
CA ILE A 268 -18.61 3.54 2.23
C ILE A 268 -19.33 3.80 0.91
N SER A 269 -18.69 4.52 -0.01
CA SER A 269 -19.15 4.81 -1.38
C SER A 269 -18.14 4.39 -2.46
N ARG A 270 -16.87 4.17 -2.08
CA ARG A 270 -15.77 3.79 -2.98
C ARG A 270 -15.21 2.40 -2.67
N GLN A 271 -14.63 1.75 -3.66
CA GLN A 271 -13.83 0.53 -3.50
C GLN A 271 -12.54 0.83 -2.71
N LEU A 272 -12.06 -0.18 -1.98
CA LEU A 272 -10.72 -0.21 -1.40
C LEU A 272 -9.68 -0.12 -2.53
N PRO A 273 -8.53 0.58 -2.33
CA PRO A 273 -7.53 0.86 -3.36
C PRO A 273 -6.65 -0.35 -3.73
N TYR A 274 -7.21 -1.56 -3.66
CA TYR A 274 -6.56 -2.82 -3.99
C TYR A 274 -7.23 -3.48 -5.21
N PRO A 275 -6.48 -4.24 -6.03
CA PRO A 275 -7.05 -5.12 -7.04
C PRO A 275 -7.97 -6.18 -6.43
N SER A 276 -8.77 -6.86 -7.26
CA SER A 276 -9.46 -8.07 -6.83
C SER A 276 -8.46 -9.18 -6.44
N LEU A 277 -8.86 -10.12 -5.58
CA LEU A 277 -8.07 -11.28 -5.15
C LEU A 277 -6.68 -10.88 -4.61
N SER A 278 -6.65 -10.01 -3.60
CA SER A 278 -5.44 -9.39 -3.03
C SER A 278 -4.99 -10.01 -1.70
N PHE A 279 -5.92 -10.39 -0.82
CA PHE A 279 -5.62 -10.84 0.55
C PHE A 279 -6.10 -12.27 0.79
N ASP A 280 -5.35 -12.99 1.63
CA ASP A 280 -5.66 -14.38 2.00
C ASP A 280 -6.62 -14.42 3.20
N MET A 281 -6.58 -13.39 4.04
CA MET A 281 -7.52 -13.15 5.14
C MET A 281 -7.93 -11.67 5.19
N VAL A 282 -9.20 -11.39 5.45
CA VAL A 282 -9.71 -10.06 5.81
C VAL A 282 -10.30 -10.13 7.21
N HIS A 283 -9.84 -9.24 8.09
CA HIS A 283 -10.21 -9.21 9.51
C HIS A 283 -10.91 -7.91 9.86
N CYS A 284 -11.96 -7.98 10.68
CA CYS A 284 -12.55 -6.83 11.38
C CYS A 284 -12.93 -7.24 12.81
N ALA A 285 -12.34 -6.58 13.80
CA ALA A 285 -12.72 -6.70 15.20
C ALA A 285 -13.34 -5.39 15.70
N GLN A 286 -14.67 -5.39 15.89
CA GLN A 286 -15.44 -4.25 16.36
C GLN A 286 -15.29 -2.98 15.48
N CYS A 287 -15.08 -3.13 14.17
CA CYS A 287 -14.79 -2.02 13.25
C CYS A 287 -15.98 -1.08 12.97
N GLY A 288 -17.13 -1.27 13.63
CA GLY A 288 -18.32 -0.40 13.52
C GLY A 288 -19.10 -0.51 12.19
N ILE A 289 -18.65 -1.36 11.27
CA ILE A 289 -19.27 -1.56 9.97
C ILE A 289 -20.56 -2.38 10.10
N VAL A 290 -21.64 -1.90 9.45
CA VAL A 290 -22.94 -2.56 9.38
C VAL A 290 -23.04 -3.25 8.02
N TRP A 291 -22.66 -4.53 7.98
CA TRP A 291 -22.38 -5.30 6.76
C TRP A 291 -23.60 -5.60 5.88
N ASP A 292 -24.81 -5.57 6.44
CA ASP A 292 -26.09 -5.79 5.75
C ASP A 292 -26.69 -4.52 5.14
N LYS A 293 -26.10 -3.34 5.38
CA LYS A 293 -26.51 -2.09 4.70
C LYS A 293 -26.11 -2.07 3.22
N LYS A 294 -26.73 -1.14 2.48
CA LYS A 294 -26.46 -0.86 1.06
C LYS A 294 -26.48 -2.15 0.20
N ASP A 295 -27.51 -2.97 0.40
CA ASP A 295 -27.72 -4.28 -0.26
C ASP A 295 -26.51 -5.23 -0.20
N GLY A 296 -25.68 -5.12 0.85
CA GLY A 296 -24.50 -5.94 1.05
C GLY A 296 -23.26 -5.51 0.24
N MET A 297 -23.26 -4.32 -0.38
CA MET A 297 -22.12 -3.85 -1.19
C MET A 297 -20.78 -3.85 -0.46
N LEU A 298 -20.77 -3.63 0.86
CA LEU A 298 -19.54 -3.69 1.67
C LEU A 298 -18.97 -5.11 1.74
N LEU A 299 -19.83 -6.14 1.76
CA LEU A 299 -19.41 -7.53 1.73
C LEU A 299 -19.00 -7.98 0.32
N ILE A 300 -19.64 -7.46 -0.73
CA ILE A 300 -19.21 -7.64 -2.13
C ILE A 300 -17.81 -7.05 -2.33
N GLU A 301 -17.51 -5.91 -1.70
CA GLU A 301 -16.17 -5.31 -1.74
C GLU A 301 -15.11 -6.13 -1.01
N VAL A 302 -15.46 -6.75 0.12
CA VAL A 302 -14.57 -7.72 0.79
C VAL A 302 -14.38 -8.97 -0.07
N ASP A 303 -15.45 -9.52 -0.67
CA ASP A 303 -15.34 -10.63 -1.62
C ASP A 303 -14.44 -10.29 -2.80
N ARG A 304 -14.53 -9.06 -3.33
CA ARG A 304 -13.65 -8.60 -4.40
C ARG A 304 -12.18 -8.73 -4.01
N VAL A 305 -11.77 -8.27 -2.83
CA VAL A 305 -10.36 -8.28 -2.40
C VAL A 305 -9.89 -9.60 -1.78
N LEU A 306 -10.80 -10.49 -1.36
CA LEU A 306 -10.47 -11.79 -0.76
C LEU A 306 -10.19 -12.86 -1.82
N LYS A 307 -9.10 -13.63 -1.64
CA LYS A 307 -8.70 -14.73 -2.54
C LYS A 307 -9.58 -15.98 -2.36
N PRO A 308 -9.64 -16.89 -3.37
CA PRO A 308 -10.39 -18.14 -3.27
C PRO A 308 -9.86 -19.01 -2.13
N GLY A 309 -10.75 -19.63 -1.34
CA GLY A 309 -10.37 -20.36 -0.14
C GLY A 309 -9.90 -19.48 1.04
N GLY A 310 -9.88 -18.15 0.88
CA GLY A 310 -9.51 -17.19 1.91
C GLY A 310 -10.59 -16.97 2.97
N TYR A 311 -10.18 -16.39 4.09
CA TYR A 311 -10.99 -16.28 5.32
C TYR A 311 -11.46 -14.83 5.58
N PHE A 312 -12.75 -14.65 5.85
CA PHE A 312 -13.27 -13.41 6.43
C PHE A 312 -13.56 -13.63 7.92
N VAL A 313 -12.83 -12.92 8.78
CA VAL A 313 -12.92 -12.99 10.24
C VAL A 313 -13.61 -11.74 10.76
N LEU A 314 -14.78 -11.91 11.40
CA LEU A 314 -15.56 -10.83 11.98
C LEU A 314 -15.80 -11.09 13.46
N THR A 315 -15.35 -10.18 14.32
CA THR A 315 -15.74 -10.14 15.73
C THR A 315 -16.59 -8.90 15.98
N SER A 316 -17.87 -9.07 16.32
CA SER A 316 -18.80 -7.97 16.54
C SER A 316 -19.52 -8.12 17.88
N PRO A 317 -19.56 -7.09 18.75
CA PRO A 317 -20.18 -7.22 20.06
C PRO A 317 -21.66 -7.56 19.92
N SER A 318 -22.07 -8.69 20.49
CA SER A 318 -23.48 -9.01 20.68
C SER A 318 -23.96 -8.15 21.84
N GLY A 319 -24.66 -7.04 21.55
CA GLY A 319 -25.07 -6.06 22.55
C GLY A 319 -25.64 -6.71 23.82
N LYS A 320 -24.88 -6.61 24.92
CA LYS A 320 -25.18 -7.27 26.21
C LYS A 320 -26.41 -6.66 26.89
N LEU A 321 -27.59 -7.02 26.40
CA LEU A 321 -28.85 -6.86 27.12
C LEU A 321 -29.09 -8.11 27.97
N GLN A 322 -28.71 -8.01 29.25
CA GLN A 322 -29.17 -8.95 30.29
C GLN A 322 -30.71 -8.93 30.34
N GLY A 323 -31.33 -10.05 29.95
CA GLY A 323 -32.80 -10.19 29.97
C GLY A 323 -33.35 -11.14 28.92
N SER A 324 -33.22 -12.45 29.17
CA SER A 324 -34.17 -13.55 28.86
C SER A 324 -34.86 -13.65 27.46
N SER A 325 -34.46 -12.85 26.47
CA SER A 325 -34.99 -12.82 25.09
C SER A 325 -33.91 -13.08 24.03
N VAL A 326 -32.74 -13.54 24.50
CA VAL A 326 -31.45 -13.50 23.80
C VAL A 326 -31.40 -14.36 22.53
N GLY A 327 -32.11 -15.50 22.49
CA GLY A 327 -32.07 -16.42 21.34
C GLY A 327 -32.67 -15.85 20.05
N ILE A 328 -33.66 -14.95 20.15
CA ILE A 328 -34.39 -14.43 18.98
C ILE A 328 -33.59 -13.30 18.31
N LYS A 329 -33.05 -12.36 19.07
CA LYS A 329 -32.28 -11.23 18.51
C LYS A 329 -30.93 -11.67 17.91
N LYS A 330 -30.22 -12.64 18.50
CA LYS A 330 -28.95 -13.16 17.93
C LYS A 330 -29.19 -13.77 16.53
N ARG A 331 -30.30 -14.48 16.35
CA ARG A 331 -30.72 -15.09 15.07
C ARG A 331 -31.12 -14.06 14.00
N ASN A 332 -31.73 -12.94 14.41
CA ASN A 332 -32.22 -11.91 13.49
C ASN A 332 -31.12 -11.04 12.85
N MET A 333 -29.93 -10.91 13.45
CA MET A 333 -28.77 -10.24 12.82
C MET A 333 -27.93 -11.21 11.97
N LEU A 334 -27.95 -12.50 12.32
CA LEU A 334 -27.26 -13.54 11.57
C LEU A 334 -27.97 -13.86 10.25
N THR A 335 -29.30 -13.91 10.24
CA THR A 335 -30.08 -14.30 9.04
C THR A 335 -29.78 -13.44 7.79
N PRO A 336 -29.71 -12.09 7.81
CA PRO A 336 -29.35 -11.32 6.62
C PRO A 336 -27.91 -11.58 6.15
N MET A 337 -26.97 -11.75 7.08
CA MET A 337 -25.55 -12.00 6.79
C MET A 337 -25.34 -13.43 6.24
N GLU A 338 -26.03 -14.43 6.78
CA GLU A 338 -26.03 -15.81 6.30
C GLU A 338 -26.66 -15.91 4.90
N GLU A 339 -27.78 -15.22 4.65
CA GLU A 339 -28.39 -15.15 3.32
C GLU A 339 -27.50 -14.43 2.29
N LEU A 340 -26.81 -13.37 2.70
CA LEU A 340 -25.91 -12.62 1.83
C LEU A 340 -24.63 -13.40 1.51
N THR A 341 -24.01 -14.02 2.52
CA THR A 341 -22.81 -14.87 2.35
C THR A 341 -23.07 -16.05 1.43
N GLN A 342 -24.24 -16.68 1.51
CA GLN A 342 -24.66 -17.72 0.54
C GLN A 342 -24.80 -17.17 -0.90
N LYS A 343 -25.28 -15.93 -1.10
CA LYS A 343 -25.40 -15.32 -2.45
C LYS A 343 -24.05 -15.01 -3.11
N ILE A 344 -22.98 -14.86 -2.32
CA ILE A 344 -21.59 -14.64 -2.78
C ILE A 344 -20.71 -15.89 -2.70
N CYS A 345 -21.30 -17.08 -2.50
CA CYS A 345 -20.58 -18.36 -2.42
C CYS A 345 -19.55 -18.44 -1.28
N TRP A 346 -19.94 -17.98 -0.09
CA TRP A 346 -19.17 -18.16 1.14
C TRP A 346 -19.87 -19.17 2.06
N SER A 347 -19.07 -20.00 2.74
CA SER A 347 -19.53 -20.92 3.78
C SER A 347 -19.14 -20.38 5.17
N LEU A 348 -20.05 -20.45 6.14
CA LEU A 348 -19.68 -20.24 7.55
C LEU A 348 -18.86 -21.46 8.00
N LEU A 349 -17.58 -21.24 8.31
CA LEU A 349 -16.65 -22.30 8.71
C LEU A 349 -16.74 -22.57 10.22
N ALA A 350 -16.75 -21.50 11.02
CA ALA A 350 -16.82 -21.58 12.47
C ALA A 350 -17.46 -20.34 13.11
N GLN A 351 -18.06 -20.55 14.27
CA GLN A 351 -18.57 -19.50 15.16
C GLN A 351 -18.16 -19.82 16.59
N GLN A 352 -17.54 -18.86 17.28
CA GLN A 352 -17.19 -18.97 18.70
C GLN A 352 -17.39 -17.61 19.37
N ASP A 353 -18.11 -17.60 20.49
CA ASP A 353 -18.49 -16.39 21.24
C ASP A 353 -19.17 -15.29 20.38
N GLU A 354 -18.41 -14.26 20.03
CA GLU A 354 -18.76 -13.10 19.21
C GLU A 354 -17.98 -13.05 17.87
N THR A 355 -17.15 -14.07 17.62
CA THR A 355 -16.29 -14.23 16.43
C THR A 355 -16.91 -15.22 15.46
N PHE A 356 -16.87 -14.85 14.18
CA PHE A 356 -17.40 -15.61 13.05
C PHE A 356 -16.33 -15.69 11.97
N ILE A 357 -16.14 -16.86 11.38
CA ILE A 357 -15.23 -17.05 10.25
C ILE A 357 -16.02 -17.64 9.08
N TRP A 358 -16.05 -16.90 7.97
CA TRP A 358 -16.50 -17.41 6.69
C TRP A 358 -15.30 -17.73 5.80
N GLN A 359 -15.46 -18.72 4.92
CA GLN A 359 -14.49 -19.04 3.88
C GLN A 359 -15.11 -18.79 2.51
N LYS A 360 -14.36 -18.12 1.63
CA LYS A 360 -14.75 -17.92 0.23
C LYS A 360 -14.56 -19.21 -0.56
N THR A 361 -15.50 -19.55 -1.45
CA THR A 361 -15.39 -20.73 -2.32
C THR A 361 -14.05 -20.77 -3.07
N VAL A 362 -13.51 -21.99 -3.25
CA VAL A 362 -12.45 -22.27 -4.22
C VAL A 362 -13.01 -22.60 -5.61
N ASP A 363 -14.25 -23.09 -5.65
CA ASP A 363 -14.96 -23.50 -6.85
C ASP A 363 -15.75 -22.33 -7.46
N THR A 364 -15.44 -22.02 -8.73
CA THR A 364 -16.14 -21.00 -9.53
C THR A 364 -17.54 -21.42 -9.95
N ASP A 365 -17.83 -22.72 -10.07
CA ASP A 365 -19.12 -23.23 -10.54
C ASP A 365 -20.24 -23.00 -9.52
N CYS A 366 -19.87 -22.75 -8.25
CA CYS A 366 -20.79 -22.19 -7.26
C CYS A 366 -21.49 -20.92 -7.79
N TYR A 367 -20.80 -20.01 -8.49
CA TYR A 367 -21.43 -18.77 -8.97
C TYR A 367 -22.44 -19.01 -10.11
N ALA A 368 -22.31 -20.09 -10.87
CA ALA A 368 -23.22 -20.48 -11.94
C ALA A 368 -24.48 -21.22 -11.42
N SER A 369 -24.38 -21.90 -10.29
CA SER A 369 -25.46 -22.72 -9.70
C SER A 369 -26.40 -21.97 -8.74
N ARG A 370 -26.27 -20.64 -8.63
CA ARG A 370 -27.06 -19.81 -7.70
C ARG A 370 -28.52 -19.63 -8.14
N LYS A 371 -29.40 -19.48 -7.15
CA LYS A 371 -30.85 -19.28 -7.32
C LYS A 371 -31.18 -17.92 -7.96
N GLN A 372 -32.39 -17.78 -8.52
CA GLN A 372 -32.94 -16.50 -8.96
C GLN A 372 -32.89 -15.46 -7.83
N GLY A 373 -32.47 -14.22 -8.16
CA GLY A 373 -32.22 -13.16 -7.20
C GLY A 373 -30.78 -13.08 -6.65
N ALA A 374 -29.84 -13.83 -7.23
CA ALA A 374 -28.42 -13.74 -6.89
C ALA A 374 -27.74 -12.45 -7.40
N ILE A 375 -26.69 -12.02 -6.70
CA ILE A 375 -25.85 -10.88 -7.09
C ILE A 375 -25.16 -11.18 -8.44
N PRO A 376 -25.28 -10.33 -9.47
CA PRO A 376 -24.72 -10.59 -10.79
C PRO A 376 -23.19 -10.63 -10.76
N LEU A 377 -22.59 -11.30 -11.75
CA LEU A 377 -21.17 -11.16 -12.04
C LEU A 377 -20.93 -9.83 -12.78
N CYS A 378 -19.82 -9.16 -12.51
CA CYS A 378 -19.42 -7.97 -13.25
C CYS A 378 -19.02 -8.33 -14.69
N LYS A 379 -19.15 -7.37 -15.62
CA LYS A 379 -18.69 -7.53 -17.00
C LYS A 379 -17.16 -7.52 -17.04
N GLU A 380 -16.59 -8.26 -17.98
CA GLU A 380 -15.15 -8.26 -18.24
C GLU A 380 -14.62 -6.82 -18.45
N GLY A 381 -13.48 -6.51 -17.83
CA GLY A 381 -12.86 -5.19 -17.87
C GLY A 381 -13.06 -4.31 -16.62
N HIS A 382 -14.02 -4.62 -15.74
CA HIS A 382 -14.20 -3.86 -14.48
C HIS A 382 -13.02 -4.02 -13.48
N ASP A 383 -12.22 -5.08 -13.60
CA ASP A 383 -11.06 -5.37 -12.72
C ASP A 383 -9.78 -4.57 -13.06
N ILE A 384 -9.75 -3.77 -14.14
CA ILE A 384 -8.48 -3.26 -14.70
C ILE A 384 -7.83 -2.16 -13.84
N GLN A 385 -8.60 -1.28 -13.19
CA GLN A 385 -8.08 -0.21 -12.30
C GLN A 385 -9.04 0.14 -11.15
N SER A 386 -8.93 -0.55 -10.01
CA SER A 386 -9.72 -0.31 -8.78
C SER A 386 -9.27 0.91 -7.95
N TYR A 387 -8.75 1.97 -8.58
CA TYR A 387 -8.25 3.13 -7.86
C TYR A 387 -9.38 4.10 -7.48
N TYR A 388 -9.90 3.98 -6.26
CA TYR A 388 -10.97 4.83 -5.68
C TYR A 388 -12.25 4.94 -6.54
N GLN A 389 -12.54 3.89 -7.32
CA GLN A 389 -13.78 3.75 -8.09
C GLN A 389 -14.99 3.67 -7.16
N PRO A 390 -16.20 4.03 -7.61
CA PRO A 390 -17.43 3.78 -6.86
C PRO A 390 -17.62 2.29 -6.54
N LEU A 391 -18.28 1.98 -5.42
CA LEU A 391 -18.71 0.60 -5.12
C LEU A 391 -19.59 0.04 -6.23
N VAL A 392 -19.48 -1.27 -6.48
CA VAL A 392 -20.24 -1.98 -7.51
C VAL A 392 -21.08 -3.10 -6.87
N SER A 393 -22.33 -3.22 -7.31
CA SER A 393 -23.26 -4.27 -6.86
C SER A 393 -23.13 -5.56 -7.67
N CYS A 394 -21.90 -5.99 -7.97
CA CYS A 394 -21.60 -7.19 -8.74
C CYS A 394 -20.27 -7.83 -8.29
N ILE A 395 -20.16 -9.15 -8.48
CA ILE A 395 -18.99 -9.94 -8.08
C ILE A 395 -17.94 -9.89 -9.19
N SER A 396 -16.68 -9.59 -8.84
CA SER A 396 -15.55 -9.45 -9.79
C SER A 396 -14.49 -10.54 -9.59
N GLY A 397 -13.51 -10.64 -10.50
CA GLY A 397 -12.39 -11.57 -10.37
C GLY A 397 -12.67 -13.05 -10.65
N THR A 398 -13.92 -13.49 -10.84
CA THR A 398 -14.27 -14.92 -11.03
C THR A 398 -13.78 -15.52 -12.36
N SER A 399 -13.54 -14.69 -13.39
CA SER A 399 -12.90 -15.10 -14.65
C SER A 399 -11.40 -14.78 -14.71
N SER A 400 -10.81 -14.33 -13.60
CA SER A 400 -9.40 -13.97 -13.54
C SER A 400 -8.51 -15.21 -13.54
N LYS A 401 -7.41 -15.17 -14.32
CA LYS A 401 -6.32 -16.16 -14.21
C LYS A 401 -5.69 -16.21 -12.81
N ARG A 402 -5.88 -15.16 -11.98
CA ARG A 402 -5.46 -15.11 -10.57
C ARG A 402 -6.44 -15.80 -9.60
N TRP A 403 -7.46 -16.50 -10.09
CA TRP A 403 -8.31 -17.37 -9.26
C TRP A 403 -7.55 -18.62 -8.84
N ILE A 404 -6.63 -18.45 -7.88
CA ILE A 404 -5.77 -19.50 -7.34
C ILE A 404 -6.10 -19.65 -5.85
N PRO A 405 -6.53 -20.83 -5.37
CA PRO A 405 -6.78 -21.08 -3.95
C PRO A 405 -5.53 -20.82 -3.09
N ILE A 406 -5.71 -20.20 -1.91
CA ILE A 406 -4.58 -19.85 -1.03
C ILE A 406 -3.76 -21.09 -0.58
N GLN A 407 -4.39 -22.27 -0.52
CA GLN A 407 -3.74 -23.53 -0.16
C GLN A 407 -2.88 -24.13 -1.29
N ASN A 408 -3.10 -23.72 -2.55
CA ASN A 408 -2.36 -24.24 -3.71
C ASN A 408 -1.09 -23.42 -4.02
N ARG A 409 -0.78 -22.40 -3.20
CA ARG A 409 0.35 -21.51 -3.42
C ARG A 409 1.69 -22.20 -3.13
N SER A 410 2.67 -21.95 -3.98
CA SER A 410 4.08 -22.29 -3.74
C SER A 410 4.55 -21.71 -2.39
N ALA A 411 4.95 -22.54 -1.42
CA ALA A 411 5.54 -22.08 -0.15
C ALA A 411 7.00 -21.57 -0.30
N GLY A 412 7.42 -21.22 -1.51
CA GLY A 412 8.76 -20.74 -1.85
C GLY A 412 8.82 -19.22 -1.92
N SER A 413 9.97 -18.64 -1.57
CA SER A 413 10.21 -17.19 -1.61
C SER A 413 10.46 -16.63 -3.02
N GLN A 414 10.33 -17.44 -4.07
CA GLN A 414 10.54 -17.07 -5.46
C GLN A 414 9.36 -17.57 -6.28
N LEU A 415 8.77 -16.67 -7.08
CA LEU A 415 7.69 -17.01 -7.99
C LEU A 415 8.17 -17.95 -9.09
N SER A 416 7.34 -18.93 -9.43
CA SER A 416 7.54 -19.76 -10.61
C SER A 416 7.25 -18.96 -11.90
N SER A 417 7.79 -19.44 -13.02
CA SER A 417 7.49 -18.88 -14.35
C SER A 417 5.98 -18.86 -14.65
N ALA A 418 5.25 -19.91 -14.23
CA ALA A 418 3.81 -19.99 -14.37
C ALA A 418 3.07 -18.91 -13.55
N GLU A 419 3.52 -18.61 -12.33
CA GLU A 419 2.96 -17.51 -11.52
C GLU A 419 3.21 -16.14 -12.20
N LEU A 420 4.40 -15.92 -12.78
CA LEU A 420 4.70 -14.68 -13.52
C LEU A 420 3.86 -14.54 -14.81
N GLU A 421 3.61 -15.64 -15.52
CA GLU A 421 2.77 -15.66 -16.73
C GLU A 421 1.31 -15.23 -16.44
N VAL A 422 0.77 -15.55 -15.26
CA VAL A 422 -0.56 -15.09 -14.82
C VAL A 422 -0.66 -13.56 -14.78
N HIS A 423 0.44 -12.86 -14.50
CA HIS A 423 0.55 -11.39 -14.54
C HIS A 423 1.05 -10.84 -15.89
N GLY A 424 1.35 -11.72 -16.85
CA GLY A 424 1.92 -11.38 -18.15
C GLY A 424 3.34 -10.82 -18.07
N VAL A 425 4.12 -11.21 -17.06
CA VAL A 425 5.51 -10.76 -16.86
C VAL A 425 6.46 -11.86 -17.32
N LEU A 426 7.51 -11.48 -18.06
CA LEU A 426 8.55 -12.42 -18.49
C LEU A 426 9.49 -12.73 -17.31
N PRO A 427 9.90 -14.00 -17.09
CA PRO A 427 10.86 -14.35 -16.05
C PRO A 427 12.19 -13.59 -16.13
N GLU A 428 12.63 -13.27 -17.35
CA GLU A 428 13.84 -12.51 -17.65
C GLU A 428 13.72 -11.08 -17.11
N ASP A 429 12.68 -10.34 -17.49
CA ASP A 429 12.40 -8.97 -17.02
C ASP A 429 12.35 -8.89 -15.49
N PHE A 430 11.70 -9.86 -14.85
CA PHE A 430 11.58 -9.94 -13.39
C PHE A 430 12.92 -10.22 -12.71
N PHE A 431 13.74 -11.10 -13.28
CA PHE A 431 15.05 -11.43 -12.74
C PHE A 431 16.06 -10.28 -12.89
N GLU A 432 16.01 -9.54 -14.00
CA GLU A 432 16.84 -8.35 -14.23
C GLU A 432 16.51 -7.22 -13.24
N ASP A 433 15.22 -6.88 -13.05
CA ASP A 433 14.78 -5.92 -12.01
C ASP A 433 15.31 -6.33 -10.62
N LEU A 434 15.17 -7.60 -10.26
CA LEU A 434 15.69 -8.12 -8.98
C LEU A 434 17.22 -7.99 -8.86
N GLN A 435 18.00 -8.21 -9.93
CA GLN A 435 19.46 -8.04 -9.88
C GLN A 435 19.86 -6.56 -9.72
N ILE A 436 19.15 -5.66 -10.38
CA ILE A 436 19.32 -4.22 -10.26
C ILE A 436 19.08 -3.80 -8.80
N TRP A 437 17.95 -4.21 -8.22
CA TRP A 437 17.62 -3.84 -6.83
C TRP A 437 18.51 -4.50 -5.77
N ARG A 438 18.94 -5.75 -5.96
CA ARG A 438 19.99 -6.37 -5.12
C ARG A 438 21.27 -5.53 -5.10
N SER A 439 21.68 -5.03 -6.26
CA SER A 439 22.91 -4.24 -6.44
C SER A 439 22.76 -2.84 -5.83
N ALA A 440 21.62 -2.19 -6.07
CA ALA A 440 21.27 -0.90 -5.51
C ALA A 440 21.16 -0.94 -3.98
N LEU A 441 20.48 -1.94 -3.41
CA LEU A 441 20.36 -2.10 -1.97
C LEU A 441 21.73 -2.29 -1.31
N LYS A 442 22.61 -3.14 -1.86
CA LYS A 442 23.97 -3.32 -1.35
C LYS A 442 24.77 -2.02 -1.37
N ASN A 443 24.60 -1.20 -2.42
CA ASN A 443 25.23 0.10 -2.55
C ASN A 443 24.68 1.11 -1.52
N TYR A 444 23.38 1.38 -1.54
CA TYR A 444 22.73 2.36 -0.67
C TYR A 444 22.81 1.98 0.81
N TRP A 445 22.63 0.70 1.16
CA TRP A 445 22.74 0.27 2.55
C TRP A 445 24.16 0.47 3.08
N SER A 446 25.20 0.20 2.27
CA SER A 446 26.59 0.47 2.64
C SER A 446 26.87 1.97 2.80
N LEU A 447 26.34 2.82 1.91
CA LEU A 447 26.54 4.28 1.93
C LEU A 447 25.78 4.98 3.08
N LEU A 448 24.56 4.54 3.36
CA LEU A 448 23.70 5.12 4.39
C LEU A 448 24.03 4.58 5.78
N THR A 449 24.63 3.40 5.90
CA THR A 449 24.97 2.80 7.20
C THR A 449 25.77 3.75 8.11
N PRO A 450 26.84 4.42 7.65
CA PRO A 450 27.59 5.39 8.46
C PRO A 450 26.87 6.73 8.74
N LEU A 451 25.71 6.99 8.15
CA LEU A 451 24.91 8.21 8.41
C LEU A 451 23.70 7.93 9.30
N ILE A 452 23.10 6.75 9.12
CA ILE A 452 21.90 6.33 9.84
C ILE A 452 22.28 5.70 11.18
N PHE A 453 23.37 4.94 11.24
CA PHE A 453 23.73 4.15 12.43
C PHE A 453 24.93 4.71 13.21
N SER A 454 25.40 5.93 12.92
CA SER A 454 26.55 6.54 13.60
C SER A 454 26.19 7.20 14.93
N ASP A 455 25.92 6.40 15.97
CA ASP A 455 25.73 6.91 17.35
C ASP A 455 27.05 7.17 18.11
N HIS A 456 28.21 6.93 17.49
CA HIS A 456 29.52 7.13 18.15
C HIS A 456 30.52 7.95 17.32
N PRO A 457 31.17 8.97 17.92
CA PRO A 457 32.43 9.48 17.39
C PRO A 457 33.49 8.38 17.52
N LYS A 458 34.26 8.15 16.45
CA LYS A 458 35.34 7.15 16.44
C LYS A 458 36.31 7.38 17.60
N ARG A 459 36.22 6.53 18.63
CA ARG A 459 37.23 6.44 19.69
C ARG A 459 38.33 5.50 19.16
N PRO A 460 39.57 5.95 18.94
CA PRO A 460 40.64 5.04 18.52
C PRO A 460 40.99 4.14 19.72
N GLY A 461 40.78 2.82 19.61
CA GLY A 461 41.16 1.88 20.67
C GLY A 461 40.67 0.46 20.46
N ASP A 462 39.35 0.27 20.40
CA ASP A 462 38.70 -1.04 20.42
C ASP A 462 37.75 -1.23 19.24
N GLU A 463 37.35 -2.47 18.95
CA GLU A 463 36.65 -2.90 17.73
C GLU A 463 35.46 -2.00 17.33
N ASP A 464 35.31 -1.75 16.03
CA ASP A 464 34.18 -0.98 15.47
C ASP A 464 32.85 -1.57 15.99
N PRO A 465 32.08 -0.86 16.84
CA PRO A 465 30.83 -1.39 17.36
C PRO A 465 29.86 -1.63 16.20
N LEU A 466 29.22 -2.80 16.19
CA LEU A 466 28.24 -3.15 15.17
C LEU A 466 27.20 -2.02 15.04
N PRO A 467 26.91 -1.54 13.81
CA PRO A 467 25.98 -0.43 13.63
C PRO A 467 24.61 -0.81 14.23
N PRO A 468 23.97 0.06 15.04
CA PRO A 468 22.69 -0.22 15.69
C PRO A 468 21.64 -0.78 14.72
N PHE A 469 21.32 -2.05 14.90
CA PHE A 469 20.33 -2.74 14.08
C PHE A 469 18.95 -2.04 14.19
N ASN A 470 18.23 -1.99 13.06
CA ASN A 470 16.82 -1.59 12.96
C ASN A 470 16.45 -0.10 13.23
N MET A 471 17.30 0.87 12.86
CA MET A 471 16.88 2.29 12.84
C MET A 471 15.95 2.66 11.66
N ILE A 472 16.07 2.00 10.51
CA ILE A 472 15.03 2.03 9.48
C ILE A 472 14.08 0.86 9.75
N ARG A 473 12.77 1.14 9.75
CA ARG A 473 11.71 0.13 9.83
C ARG A 473 10.68 0.30 8.71
N ASN A 474 10.17 1.51 8.53
CA ASN A 474 9.17 1.86 7.52
C ASN A 474 9.90 2.39 6.29
N VAL A 475 9.76 1.75 5.13
CA VAL A 475 10.27 2.22 3.83
C VAL A 475 9.08 2.45 2.90
N MET A 476 9.13 3.51 2.10
CA MET A 476 8.19 3.73 1.00
C MET A 476 8.96 3.72 -0.30
N ASP A 477 8.60 2.80 -1.18
CA ASP A 477 9.11 2.76 -2.54
C ASP A 477 8.04 3.36 -3.45
N MET A 478 8.35 4.52 -4.03
CA MET A 478 7.37 5.35 -4.74
C MET A 478 7.03 4.85 -6.15
N ASN A 479 7.83 3.92 -6.70
CA ASN A 479 7.63 3.35 -8.03
C ASN A 479 8.19 1.92 -8.09
N SER A 480 7.52 1.00 -7.40
CA SER A 480 8.09 -0.33 -7.09
C SER A 480 8.26 -1.28 -8.26
N HIS A 481 7.71 -0.97 -9.44
CA HIS A 481 7.69 -1.86 -10.59
C HIS A 481 7.22 -3.28 -10.22
N TYR A 482 8.10 -4.27 -10.05
CA TYR A 482 7.73 -5.64 -9.63
C TYR A 482 7.89 -5.94 -8.12
N GLY A 483 8.31 -4.96 -7.32
CA GLY A 483 8.61 -5.10 -5.89
C GLY A 483 10.07 -5.48 -5.60
N GLY A 484 10.98 -5.32 -6.58
CA GLY A 484 12.36 -5.80 -6.50
C GLY A 484 13.16 -5.22 -5.32
N LEU A 485 12.92 -3.97 -4.92
CA LEU A 485 13.55 -3.37 -3.73
C LEU A 485 13.14 -4.11 -2.44
N ASN A 486 11.86 -4.47 -2.30
CA ASN A 486 11.36 -5.21 -1.14
C ASN A 486 11.87 -6.66 -1.12
N ALA A 487 11.89 -7.32 -2.28
CA ALA A 487 12.49 -8.64 -2.43
C ALA A 487 13.99 -8.63 -2.03
N ALA A 488 14.75 -7.61 -2.46
CA ALA A 488 16.15 -7.44 -2.06
C ALA A 488 16.29 -7.24 -0.53
N PHE A 489 15.41 -6.46 0.11
CA PHE A 489 15.41 -6.28 1.57
C PHE A 489 15.14 -7.59 2.33
N LEU A 490 14.20 -8.41 1.83
CA LEU A 490 13.86 -9.71 2.40
C LEU A 490 15.01 -10.71 2.28
N GLU A 491 15.64 -10.81 1.12
CA GLU A 491 16.80 -11.70 0.88
C GLU A 491 18.00 -11.31 1.76
N GLU A 492 18.26 -10.01 1.90
CA GLU A 492 19.28 -9.44 2.78
C GLU A 492 18.88 -9.46 4.27
N LYS A 493 17.74 -10.07 4.61
CA LYS A 493 17.19 -10.28 5.97
C LYS A 493 17.15 -8.99 6.81
N LYS A 494 16.82 -7.86 6.19
CA LYS A 494 16.68 -6.58 6.90
C LYS A 494 15.31 -6.53 7.57
N SER A 495 15.26 -6.06 8.83
CA SER A 495 14.01 -5.95 9.62
C SER A 495 13.11 -4.78 9.18
N VAL A 496 13.00 -4.51 7.89
CA VAL A 496 12.15 -3.45 7.32
C VAL A 496 10.82 -4.01 6.81
N TRP A 497 9.88 -3.13 6.54
CA TRP A 497 8.77 -3.40 5.62
C TRP A 497 8.72 -2.26 4.60
N VAL A 498 8.30 -2.58 3.37
CA VAL A 498 8.20 -1.62 2.27
C VAL A 498 6.73 -1.42 1.91
N MET A 499 6.27 -0.17 1.89
CA MET A 499 5.07 0.20 1.15
C MET A 499 5.44 0.30 -0.33
N ASN A 500 5.02 -0.69 -1.12
CA ASN A 500 5.35 -0.75 -2.53
C ASN A 500 4.28 0.02 -3.33
N VAL A 501 4.64 1.19 -3.89
CA VAL A 501 3.70 2.05 -4.60
C VAL A 501 3.80 1.85 -6.09
N VAL A 502 2.66 1.59 -6.74
CA VAL A 502 2.51 1.51 -8.19
C VAL A 502 1.78 2.76 -8.68
N PRO A 503 2.41 3.64 -9.48
CA PRO A 503 1.75 4.83 -10.02
C PRO A 503 0.59 4.46 -10.94
N ILE A 504 -0.58 5.11 -10.80
CA ILE A 504 -1.78 4.77 -11.59
C ILE A 504 -1.63 4.98 -13.12
N ARG A 505 -0.59 5.73 -13.53
CA ARG A 505 -0.24 5.98 -14.94
C ARG A 505 0.76 4.96 -15.50
N ALA A 506 1.32 4.09 -14.66
CA ALA A 506 2.22 3.00 -15.06
C ALA A 506 1.43 1.71 -15.34
N ARG A 507 2.14 0.68 -15.81
CA ARG A 507 1.58 -0.69 -15.90
C ARG A 507 1.17 -1.15 -14.50
N ASN A 508 -0.06 -1.63 -14.34
CA ASN A 508 -0.57 -2.09 -13.04
C ASN A 508 0.07 -3.43 -12.63
N THR A 509 1.18 -3.35 -11.92
CA THR A 509 1.93 -4.48 -11.36
C THR A 509 1.54 -4.79 -9.91
N LEU A 510 0.66 -4.02 -9.28
CA LEU A 510 0.26 -4.24 -7.89
C LEU A 510 -0.28 -5.66 -7.60
N PRO A 511 -1.05 -6.32 -8.48
CA PRO A 511 -1.42 -7.71 -8.26
C PRO A 511 -0.23 -8.65 -8.04
N LEU A 512 0.89 -8.45 -8.76
CA LEU A 512 2.11 -9.25 -8.62
C LEU A 512 2.85 -8.99 -7.30
N ILE A 513 2.70 -7.78 -6.74
CA ILE A 513 3.28 -7.35 -5.47
C ILE A 513 2.45 -7.82 -4.26
N LEU A 514 1.13 -7.96 -4.42
CA LEU A 514 0.23 -8.53 -3.40
C LEU A 514 0.15 -10.07 -3.48
N ASP A 515 0.49 -10.61 -4.63
CA ASP A 515 1.18 -11.89 -4.72
C ASP A 515 2.68 -11.73 -4.35
N GLN A 516 3.51 -12.77 -4.31
CA GLN A 516 4.77 -12.81 -3.51
C GLN A 516 4.56 -12.74 -1.97
N GLY A 517 3.74 -11.81 -1.45
CA GLY A 517 3.52 -11.60 -0.01
C GLY A 517 3.85 -10.18 0.50
N PHE A 518 3.84 -9.15 -0.36
CA PHE A 518 4.26 -7.80 0.02
C PHE A 518 3.07 -6.84 0.22
N ALA A 519 3.30 -5.80 1.03
CA ALA A 519 2.35 -4.68 1.16
C ALA A 519 2.55 -3.68 0.01
N GLY A 520 1.46 -3.23 -0.62
CA GLY A 520 1.53 -2.24 -1.69
C GLY A 520 0.21 -1.55 -2.00
N VAL A 521 0.28 -0.44 -2.73
CA VAL A 521 -0.86 0.42 -3.09
C VAL A 521 -0.71 1.03 -4.48
N LEU A 522 -1.84 1.40 -5.09
CA LEU A 522 -1.87 2.32 -6.22
C LEU A 522 -1.81 3.77 -5.71
N HIS A 523 -1.15 4.69 -6.44
CA HIS A 523 -1.13 6.12 -6.09
C HIS A 523 -1.08 7.05 -7.32
N ASP A 524 -1.62 8.27 -7.18
CA ASP A 524 -1.75 9.30 -8.23
C ASP A 524 -0.88 10.55 -7.97
N TRP A 525 0.42 10.31 -7.71
CA TRP A 525 1.46 11.30 -7.36
C TRP A 525 1.33 12.69 -8.02
#